data_AF-A0AAV9EXN5-F1
#
_entry.id   AF-A0AAV9EXN5-F1
#
_cell.length_a   1.000
_cell.length_b   1.000
_cell.length_c   1.000
_cell.angle_alpha   90.00
_cell.angle_beta   90.00
_cell.angle_gamma   90.00
#
_symmetry.space_group_name_H-M   'P 1'
#
loop_
_entity.id
_entity.type
_entity.pdbx_description
1 polymer ?
#
loop_
_entity_poly.entity_id
_entity_poly.type
_entity_poly.pdbx_seq_one_letter_code
_entity_poly.pdbx_strand_id
1 'polypeptide(L)'
;MERAFFGSNDCGFSDEGFADEESDTVRNPPRGRYISLEMKKCKEPTLEAWIEPVFEIKNKGRSLQKQRSKHHKRSKSGGGSGGGPNRGNSAVVCVNGVPGIGKTELALEFAHRYSQRYKAVMWVGGEARYFRQNILNLSVKLGLDVSAESEKERGRIRGFDEQEFDAFQRVKRELFRDVPYLLVIDNLETEKEWWEGKDLHDLIPRNTGATHVVITTRLSKVMSFESMQLPTLSSPESMALMRGWRMKDYPPKEADVLCKFDERLGRLSFGLWVVGSLLSEFSIPPSALFEAVEKISTAASENSNLAFAADDGFFRNNVFLSKLLLFCFAVLDQRSLALQMAYVGAWFAPSPVSAAQLAAAANKLPAKKSEWKTCLKMSCLAPQARKDEVESALLLARLGLARRTDDHIQFHPITQAFARRRGGVQTAKATVLGVRKLASPVTCADHVWASAFLVFGFKSEPPLVQLKPVDMVGFIKKTAVPLAVNSYAKFSRCNAALELLKVCTNVLEEAEKSFVSQIQDFRRGGGGAWCWRGGLRSNGRGVDEYVWRDVTLLKAVLMETRAKLLLRGGLFDGAEELCRTCISIRTVMLGHAHAQTLAAQETLAKLVRLRSKI
;
A
#
# COMPACT_ATOMS: atom_id res chain seq x y z
N MET A 1 31.89 0.10 -13.75
CA MET A 1 31.94 -1.38 -13.74
C MET A 1 30.59 -1.95 -13.27
N GLU A 2 29.48 -1.43 -13.84
CA GLU A 2 28.10 -1.65 -13.34
C GLU A 2 27.10 -2.03 -14.45
N ARG A 3 27.54 -2.10 -15.72
CA ARG A 3 26.67 -2.44 -16.87
C ARG A 3 26.79 -3.87 -17.40
N ALA A 4 27.64 -4.72 -16.81
CA ALA A 4 27.93 -6.05 -17.36
C ALA A 4 27.12 -7.22 -16.76
N PHE A 5 26.16 -7.00 -15.84
CA PHE A 5 25.53 -8.09 -15.07
C PHE A 5 24.03 -8.36 -15.34
N PHE A 6 23.36 -7.59 -16.21
CA PHE A 6 21.94 -7.79 -16.57
C PHE A 6 21.68 -7.75 -18.08
N GLY A 7 22.64 -8.21 -18.90
CA GLY A 7 22.46 -8.36 -20.35
C GLY A 7 22.21 -9.82 -20.73
N SER A 8 20.96 -10.26 -20.77
CA SER A 8 20.47 -11.42 -21.53
C SER A 8 18.95 -11.28 -21.67
N ASN A 9 18.54 -10.42 -22.61
CA ASN A 9 17.18 -10.39 -23.13
C ASN A 9 17.19 -11.16 -24.46
N ASP A 10 16.64 -12.38 -24.46
CA ASP A 10 16.21 -13.00 -25.72
C ASP A 10 14.79 -12.53 -26.03
N CYS A 11 14.70 -11.54 -26.91
CA CYS A 11 13.54 -11.29 -27.77
C CYS A 11 14.13 -11.12 -29.17
N GLY A 12 13.89 -12.10 -30.03
CA GLY A 12 14.39 -12.08 -31.39
C GLY A 12 13.90 -10.86 -32.15
N PHE A 13 14.82 -10.14 -32.78
CA PHE A 13 14.53 -9.26 -33.89
C PHE A 13 15.61 -9.43 -34.95
N SER A 14 15.14 -9.56 -36.18
CA SER A 14 15.90 -9.66 -37.41
C SER A 14 16.71 -8.40 -37.68
N ASP A 15 17.87 -8.68 -38.28
CA ASP A 15 18.83 -7.84 -39.00
C ASP A 15 18.26 -6.58 -39.67
N GLU A 16 18.92 -5.44 -39.44
CA GLU A 16 19.53 -4.59 -40.49
C GLU A 16 20.47 -3.59 -39.79
N GLY A 17 21.73 -3.54 -40.25
CA GLY A 17 22.81 -2.74 -39.65
C GLY A 17 22.78 -1.26 -40.02
N PHE A 18 23.71 -0.48 -39.43
CA PHE A 18 24.49 0.55 -40.11
C PHE A 18 25.59 1.11 -39.19
N ALA A 19 26.81 1.07 -39.73
CA ALA A 19 28.00 1.92 -39.65
C ALA A 19 28.33 2.81 -38.42
N ASP A 20 29.64 2.78 -38.12
CA ASP A 20 30.43 3.70 -37.31
C ASP A 20 30.36 5.17 -37.80
N GLU A 21 30.42 6.13 -36.88
CA GLU A 21 31.29 7.31 -37.01
C GLU A 21 31.53 8.03 -35.66
N GLU A 22 32.75 8.52 -35.49
CA GLU A 22 33.32 9.18 -34.31
C GLU A 22 32.93 10.67 -34.16
N SER A 23 33.05 11.13 -32.91
CA SER A 23 33.53 12.45 -32.46
C SER A 23 32.57 13.63 -32.18
N ASP A 24 32.88 14.23 -31.02
CA ASP A 24 32.82 15.65 -30.63
C ASP A 24 31.63 16.31 -29.90
N THR A 25 31.91 16.50 -28.59
CA THR A 25 31.82 17.76 -27.78
C THR A 25 30.47 18.35 -27.31
N VAL A 26 30.37 18.42 -25.97
CA VAL A 26 29.84 19.50 -25.11
C VAL A 26 28.48 20.13 -25.46
N ARG A 27 27.46 19.89 -24.60
CA ARG A 27 26.52 20.92 -24.07
C ARG A 27 25.64 20.41 -22.92
N ASN A 28 25.32 21.33 -22.01
CA ASN A 28 24.66 21.23 -20.69
C ASN A 28 23.36 20.39 -20.59
N PRO A 29 23.01 19.88 -19.38
CA PRO A 29 21.77 19.14 -19.15
C PRO A 29 20.54 20.05 -19.01
N PRO A 30 19.33 19.60 -19.41
CA PRO A 30 18.11 20.36 -19.21
C PRO A 30 17.58 20.20 -17.77
N ARG A 31 17.24 21.34 -17.17
CA ARG A 31 16.52 21.44 -15.89
C ARG A 31 15.19 20.69 -15.96
N GLY A 32 15.04 19.65 -15.13
CA GLY A 32 13.74 19.08 -14.80
C GLY A 32 12.94 20.06 -13.95
N ARG A 33 11.79 20.51 -14.45
CA ARG A 33 10.82 21.34 -13.73
C ARG A 33 10.18 20.50 -12.61
N TYR A 34 10.49 20.83 -11.36
CA TYR A 34 9.69 20.40 -10.22
C TYR A 34 8.59 21.44 -9.96
N ILE A 35 7.39 20.96 -9.69
CA ILE A 35 6.21 21.77 -9.38
C ILE A 35 6.46 22.45 -8.02
N SER A 36 6.76 23.75 -8.08
CA SER A 36 6.66 24.67 -6.95
C SER A 36 5.18 25.00 -6.77
N LEU A 37 4.57 24.57 -5.66
CA LEU A 37 3.27 25.10 -5.24
C LEU A 37 3.50 26.53 -4.73
N GLU A 38 3.46 27.51 -5.65
CA GLU A 38 3.41 28.92 -5.29
C GLU A 38 2.08 29.19 -4.55
N MET A 39 2.17 29.30 -3.23
CA MET A 39 1.06 29.68 -2.38
C MET A 39 0.81 31.19 -2.52
N LYS A 40 -0.33 31.53 -3.12
CA LYS A 40 -0.87 32.90 -3.11
C LYS A 40 -1.09 33.34 -1.66
N LYS A 41 -0.47 34.47 -1.29
CA LYS A 41 -0.70 35.18 -0.03
C LYS A 41 -2.18 35.52 0.11
N CYS A 42 -2.83 34.98 1.14
CA CYS A 42 -4.12 35.45 1.62
C CYS A 42 -4.02 35.82 3.10
N LYS A 43 -4.73 36.89 3.44
CA LYS A 43 -4.54 37.77 4.61
C LYS A 43 -4.66 37.06 5.97
N GLU A 44 -3.83 37.53 6.90
CA GLU A 44 -3.77 37.15 8.32
C GLU A 44 -5.13 37.28 9.02
N PRO A 45 -5.51 36.32 9.88
CA PRO A 45 -6.38 36.56 11.02
C PRO A 45 -5.55 36.83 12.28
N THR A 46 -6.02 37.80 13.05
CA THR A 46 -5.41 38.39 14.25
C THR A 46 -5.10 37.35 15.33
N LEU A 47 -3.84 37.38 15.78
CA LEU A 47 -3.20 36.45 16.72
C LEU A 47 -3.34 36.98 18.15
N GLU A 48 -4.50 36.84 18.78
CA GLU A 48 -4.67 37.19 20.21
C GLU A 48 -5.56 36.19 20.95
N ALA A 49 -4.96 35.09 21.36
CA ALA A 49 -5.27 34.35 22.59
C ALA A 49 -4.19 33.28 22.75
N TRP A 50 -3.76 33.00 23.98
CA TRP A 50 -2.66 32.10 24.37
C TRP A 50 -1.25 32.70 24.38
N ILE A 51 -1.10 33.84 25.05
CA ILE A 51 0.13 34.18 25.77
C ILE A 51 -0.30 34.71 27.14
N GLU A 52 0.01 33.99 28.22
CA GLU A 52 -0.05 34.58 29.57
C GLU A 52 1.24 35.40 29.83
N PRO A 53 1.13 36.53 30.56
CA PRO A 53 2.14 37.58 30.55
C PRO A 53 3.28 37.32 31.54
N VAL A 54 4.52 37.61 31.13
CA VAL A 54 5.65 37.77 32.04
C VAL A 54 5.88 39.26 32.28
N PHE A 55 5.90 39.65 33.55
CA PHE A 55 6.04 41.01 34.06
C PHE A 55 7.24 41.78 33.46
N GLU A 56 6.98 43.05 33.15
CA GLU A 56 7.96 44.05 32.72
C GLU A 56 8.93 44.43 33.86
N ILE A 57 10.23 44.41 33.57
CA ILE A 57 11.20 45.30 34.22
C ILE A 57 11.99 46.03 33.11
N LYS A 58 11.80 47.35 33.07
CA LYS A 58 12.53 48.28 32.20
C LYS A 58 14.01 48.36 32.60
N ASN A 59 14.93 48.24 31.63
CA ASN A 59 15.92 49.29 31.33
C ASN A 59 16.89 48.95 30.18
N LYS A 60 16.89 49.84 29.18
CA LYS A 60 18.00 50.45 28.42
C LYS A 60 19.23 49.60 27.99
N GLY A 61 19.37 49.44 26.67
CA GLY A 61 20.53 49.97 25.91
C GLY A 61 21.63 49.00 25.44
N ARG A 62 21.91 49.10 24.12
CA ARG A 62 23.16 48.79 23.37
C ARG A 62 23.44 47.36 22.84
N SER A 63 23.39 47.30 21.50
CA SER A 63 24.26 46.66 20.50
C SER A 63 25.11 45.41 20.82
N LEU A 64 24.93 44.44 19.91
CA LEU A 64 25.92 43.59 19.21
C LEU A 64 26.95 42.76 19.99
N GLN A 65 27.04 41.52 19.49
CA GLN A 65 28.24 40.67 19.35
C GLN A 65 28.38 39.49 20.32
N LYS A 66 28.31 38.29 19.70
CA LYS A 66 28.93 37.01 20.07
C LYS A 66 29.21 36.77 21.57
N GLN A 67 28.55 35.77 22.14
CA GLN A 67 29.28 34.72 22.85
C GLN A 67 28.49 33.42 23.00
N ARG A 68 29.11 32.33 22.55
CA ARG A 68 28.78 30.95 22.92
C ARG A 68 28.93 30.82 24.44
N SER A 69 27.96 30.23 25.13
CA SER A 69 28.23 29.59 26.42
C SER A 69 27.34 28.37 26.64
N LYS A 70 28.01 27.23 26.72
CA LYS A 70 27.55 25.99 27.35
C LYS A 70 27.05 26.29 28.76
N HIS A 71 25.86 25.82 29.13
CA HIS A 71 25.52 25.40 30.51
C HIS A 71 24.13 24.76 30.50
N HIS A 72 24.05 23.42 30.43
CA HIS A 72 22.89 22.70 30.96
C HIS A 72 23.30 22.07 32.29
N LYS A 73 22.86 22.69 33.39
CA LYS A 73 22.89 22.10 34.73
C LYS A 73 21.89 20.94 34.76
N ARG A 74 22.40 19.73 35.00
CA ARG A 74 21.65 18.61 35.56
C ARG A 74 21.23 18.99 36.98
N SER A 75 19.94 19.01 37.28
CA SER A 75 19.45 18.94 38.65
C SER A 75 18.91 17.54 38.93
N LYS A 76 19.58 16.83 39.84
CA LYS A 76 19.09 15.65 40.54
C LYS A 76 18.56 16.12 41.89
N SER A 77 17.30 15.83 42.19
CA SER A 77 16.69 15.73 43.54
C SER A 77 15.32 15.07 43.33
N GLY A 78 14.97 13.96 43.96
CA GLY A 78 14.71 13.84 45.40
C GLY A 78 13.19 13.80 45.57
N GLY A 79 12.65 12.71 46.12
CA GLY A 79 11.20 12.41 46.12
C GLY A 79 10.35 13.26 47.05
N GLY A 80 9.04 13.26 46.79
CA GLY A 80 8.01 13.84 47.67
C GLY A 80 6.74 14.27 46.91
N SER A 81 5.70 13.42 46.98
CA SER A 81 4.26 13.72 46.99
C SER A 81 3.69 14.90 46.17
N GLY A 82 2.83 14.59 45.19
CA GLY A 82 1.90 15.55 44.57
C GLY A 82 1.44 15.10 43.19
N GLY A 83 0.52 14.14 43.13
CA GLY A 83 -0.01 13.58 41.89
C GLY A 83 -0.92 14.55 41.15
N GLY A 84 -0.36 15.31 40.21
CA GLY A 84 -1.08 15.86 39.06
C GLY A 84 -0.46 15.28 37.78
N PRO A 85 -1.24 14.97 36.73
CA PRO A 85 -0.67 14.48 35.48
C PRO A 85 0.24 15.58 34.93
N ASN A 86 1.53 15.27 34.91
CA ASN A 86 2.58 16.09 34.37
C ASN A 86 2.28 16.29 32.86
N ARG A 87 1.52 17.33 32.50
CA ARG A 87 1.29 17.77 31.10
C ARG A 87 2.56 18.41 30.54
N GLY A 88 3.72 17.76 30.73
CA GLY A 88 4.97 18.19 30.14
C GLY A 88 4.91 17.86 28.65
N ASN A 89 5.01 18.88 27.80
CA ASN A 89 5.20 18.84 26.34
C ASN A 89 5.41 17.42 25.78
N SER A 90 4.34 16.65 25.62
CA SER A 90 4.44 15.38 24.91
C SER A 90 4.59 15.75 23.44
N ALA A 91 5.78 15.52 22.89
CA ALA A 91 6.03 15.70 21.47
C ALA A 91 5.14 14.79 20.60
N VAL A 92 4.45 13.81 21.19
CA VAL A 92 3.61 12.83 20.51
C VAL A 92 2.16 12.95 20.98
N VAL A 93 1.24 13.07 20.02
CA VAL A 93 -0.22 13.09 20.26
C VAL A 93 -0.90 12.04 19.37
N CYS A 94 -1.77 11.24 19.96
CA CYS A 94 -2.56 10.23 19.27
C CYS A 94 -4.01 10.69 19.09
N VAL A 95 -4.48 10.82 17.86
CA VAL A 95 -5.89 11.04 17.54
C VAL A 95 -6.57 9.69 17.30
N ASN A 96 -7.44 9.28 18.21
CA ASN A 96 -8.19 8.03 18.10
C ASN A 96 -9.69 8.27 17.85
N GLY A 97 -10.40 7.23 17.40
CA GLY A 97 -11.83 7.32 17.11
C GLY A 97 -12.31 6.28 16.11
N VAL A 98 -13.63 6.22 15.90
CA VAL A 98 -14.27 5.23 15.01
C VAL A 98 -13.86 5.40 13.54
N PRO A 99 -13.93 4.36 12.70
CA PRO A 99 -13.64 4.47 11.26
C PRO A 99 -14.57 5.48 10.58
N GLY A 100 -14.03 6.40 9.77
CA GLY A 100 -14.82 7.39 9.01
C GLY A 100 -15.20 8.67 9.76
N ILE A 101 -14.72 8.86 10.99
CA ILE A 101 -14.98 10.05 11.81
C ILE A 101 -14.18 11.31 11.38
N GLY A 102 -13.21 11.16 10.47
CA GLY A 102 -12.40 12.30 9.98
C GLY A 102 -11.04 12.50 10.63
N LYS A 103 -10.46 11.50 11.31
CA LYS A 103 -9.12 11.60 11.92
C LYS A 103 -8.04 12.05 10.92
N THR A 104 -8.03 11.44 9.75
CA THR A 104 -7.10 11.77 8.66
C THR A 104 -7.31 13.20 8.16
N GLU A 105 -8.56 13.66 8.06
CA GLU A 105 -8.86 15.04 7.65
C GLU A 105 -8.42 16.05 8.71
N LEU A 106 -8.61 15.76 10.00
CA LEU A 106 -8.10 16.61 11.07
C LEU A 106 -6.57 16.74 11.01
N ALA A 107 -5.87 15.63 10.81
CA ALA A 107 -4.41 15.63 10.70
C ALA A 107 -3.93 16.42 9.46
N LEU A 108 -4.62 16.29 8.32
CA LEU A 108 -4.35 17.07 7.11
C LEU A 108 -4.55 18.58 7.34
N GLU A 109 -5.68 18.98 7.94
CA GLU A 109 -5.97 20.38 8.23
C GLU A 109 -4.96 20.99 9.23
N PHE A 110 -4.58 20.24 10.26
CA PHE A 110 -3.55 20.67 11.19
C PHE A 110 -2.20 20.86 10.48
N ALA A 111 -1.79 19.88 9.69
CA ALA A 111 -0.53 19.95 8.94
C ALA A 111 -0.52 21.12 7.95
N HIS A 112 -1.63 21.36 7.25
CA HIS A 112 -1.76 22.48 6.32
C HIS A 112 -1.66 23.82 7.06
N ARG A 113 -2.48 24.02 8.10
CA ARG A 113 -2.58 25.27 8.87
C ARG A 113 -1.28 25.66 9.57
N TYR A 114 -0.54 24.67 10.08
CA TYR A 114 0.69 24.91 10.84
C TYR A 114 1.97 24.55 10.09
N SER A 115 1.90 24.28 8.80
CA SER A 115 3.04 23.89 7.95
C SER A 115 4.24 24.83 8.10
N GLN A 116 4.00 26.15 8.20
CA GLN A 116 5.03 27.18 8.33
C GLN A 116 5.84 27.11 9.64
N ARG A 117 5.34 26.42 10.68
CA ARG A 117 6.06 26.23 11.95
C ARG A 117 7.14 25.15 11.86
N TYR A 118 7.11 24.36 10.80
CA TYR A 118 7.99 23.20 10.64
C TYR A 118 8.91 23.39 9.44
N LYS A 119 10.12 22.86 9.54
CA LYS A 119 11.04 22.76 8.40
C LYS A 119 10.48 21.85 7.31
N ALA A 120 9.77 20.79 7.70
CA ALA A 120 9.11 19.87 6.80
C ALA A 120 7.96 19.12 7.48
N VAL A 121 6.94 18.77 6.69
CA VAL A 121 5.86 17.86 7.07
C VAL A 121 6.12 16.49 6.44
N MET A 122 6.24 15.46 7.28
CA MET A 122 6.50 14.08 6.90
C MET A 122 5.24 13.24 7.14
N TRP A 123 4.60 12.82 6.05
CA TRP A 123 3.42 11.97 6.11
C TRP A 123 3.78 10.51 5.83
N VAL A 124 3.42 9.60 6.73
CA VAL A 124 3.74 8.17 6.71
C VAL A 124 2.47 7.36 6.95
N GLY A 125 2.19 6.38 6.10
CA GLY A 125 1.12 5.39 6.34
C GLY A 125 1.51 4.39 7.42
N GLY A 126 0.64 4.22 8.41
CA GLY A 126 0.79 3.39 9.60
C GLY A 126 0.24 1.97 9.47
N GLU A 127 -0.11 1.54 8.25
CA GLU A 127 -0.52 0.16 7.98
C GLU A 127 0.63 -0.80 8.26
N ALA A 128 0.36 -1.86 9.02
CA ALA A 128 1.42 -2.61 9.69
C ALA A 128 2.45 -3.20 8.70
N ARG A 129 1.98 -3.71 7.55
CA ARG A 129 2.84 -4.32 6.51
C ARG A 129 3.77 -3.32 5.80
N TYR A 130 3.40 -2.04 5.79
CA TYR A 130 4.10 -0.99 5.02
C TYR A 130 4.85 0.00 5.91
N PHE A 131 4.51 0.08 7.20
CA PHE A 131 4.96 1.14 8.10
C PHE A 131 6.48 1.36 8.12
N ARG A 132 7.27 0.30 8.30
CA ARG A 132 8.74 0.41 8.29
C ARG A 132 9.28 0.99 6.99
N GLN A 133 8.79 0.51 5.85
CA GLN A 133 9.21 1.04 4.55
C GLN A 133 8.77 2.49 4.39
N ASN A 134 7.57 2.84 4.85
CA ASN A 134 7.07 4.21 4.75
C ASN A 134 7.95 5.19 5.55
N ILE A 135 8.51 4.75 6.68
CA ILE A 135 9.56 5.52 7.40
C ILE A 135 10.84 5.58 6.57
N LEU A 136 11.33 4.46 6.03
CA LEU A 136 12.56 4.45 5.22
C LEU A 136 12.45 5.37 3.99
N ASN A 137 11.26 5.46 3.38
CA ASN A 137 10.96 6.35 2.26
C ASN A 137 11.10 7.84 2.60
N LEU A 138 11.16 8.21 3.89
CA LEU A 138 11.48 9.58 4.31
C LEU A 138 12.91 9.99 3.95
N SER A 139 13.82 9.04 3.71
CA SER A 139 15.18 9.29 3.20
C SER A 139 15.18 10.26 2.01
N VAL A 140 14.30 10.04 1.05
CA VAL A 140 14.16 10.87 -0.16
C VAL A 140 13.78 12.31 0.21
N LYS A 141 12.82 12.49 1.13
CA LYS A 141 12.40 13.82 1.59
C LYS A 141 13.46 14.51 2.45
N LEU A 142 14.25 13.73 3.17
CA LEU A 142 15.34 14.20 4.02
C LEU A 142 16.63 14.47 3.23
N GLY A 143 16.68 14.12 1.94
CA GLY A 143 17.88 14.24 1.11
C GLY A 143 19.02 13.32 1.57
N LEU A 144 18.69 12.19 2.19
CA LEU A 144 19.66 11.21 2.66
C LEU A 144 19.96 10.22 1.54
N ASP A 145 21.26 10.03 1.27
CA ASP A 145 21.69 8.91 0.45
C ASP A 145 21.65 7.63 1.29
N VAL A 146 20.64 6.81 1.00
CA VAL A 146 20.44 5.47 1.56
C VAL A 146 20.66 4.38 0.52
N SER A 147 21.14 4.74 -0.68
CA SER A 147 21.65 3.75 -1.61
C SER A 147 22.82 3.01 -0.94
N ALA A 148 23.08 1.76 -1.32
CA ALA A 148 24.31 1.14 -0.87
C ALA A 148 25.46 1.95 -1.43
N GLU A 149 26.15 2.63 -0.53
CA GLU A 149 27.52 3.00 -0.79
C GLU A 149 28.23 1.69 -1.17
N SER A 150 28.97 1.74 -2.26
CA SER A 150 30.01 0.76 -2.58
C SER A 150 31.18 0.89 -1.57
N GLU A 151 30.88 1.16 -0.31
CA GLU A 151 31.80 1.21 0.79
C GLU A 151 32.25 -0.22 1.05
N LYS A 152 33.34 -0.55 0.33
CA LYS A 152 34.39 -1.46 0.75
C LYS A 152 34.94 -0.99 2.10
N GLU A 153 34.12 -0.97 3.15
CA GLU A 153 34.64 -0.87 4.51
C GLU A 153 35.39 -2.18 4.79
N ARG A 154 36.71 -2.13 4.59
CA ARG A 154 37.69 -3.13 5.07
C ARG A 154 37.49 -4.57 4.57
N GLY A 155 37.10 -4.75 3.31
CA GLY A 155 37.12 -6.07 2.65
C GLY A 155 36.04 -7.07 3.11
N ARG A 156 35.15 -6.69 4.03
CA ARG A 156 34.00 -7.51 4.45
C ARG A 156 32.76 -7.15 3.61
N ILE A 157 32.10 -8.17 3.04
CA ILE A 157 30.81 -8.01 2.37
C ILE A 157 29.74 -7.85 3.45
N ARG A 158 29.03 -6.71 3.45
CA ARG A 158 27.91 -6.46 4.38
C ARG A 158 26.65 -7.16 3.91
N GLY A 159 25.92 -7.75 4.85
CA GLY A 159 24.60 -8.32 4.61
C GLY A 159 23.60 -7.28 4.09
N PHE A 160 22.66 -7.70 3.25
CA PHE A 160 21.58 -6.80 2.84
C PHE A 160 20.73 -6.33 4.02
N ASP A 161 20.55 -7.19 5.02
CA ASP A 161 19.85 -6.84 6.26
C ASP A 161 20.63 -5.81 7.08
N GLU A 162 21.97 -5.93 7.11
CA GLU A 162 22.86 -4.94 7.73
C GLU A 162 22.75 -3.59 7.00
N GLN A 163 22.74 -3.59 5.67
CA GLN A 163 22.64 -2.37 4.86
C GLN A 163 21.27 -1.69 4.97
N GLU A 164 20.17 -2.44 4.92
CA GLU A 164 18.82 -1.91 5.15
C GLU A 164 18.68 -1.37 6.58
N PHE A 165 19.27 -2.05 7.56
CA PHE A 165 19.31 -1.58 8.94
C PHE A 165 20.11 -0.28 9.07
N ASP A 166 21.30 -0.18 8.48
CA ASP A 166 22.12 1.04 8.47
C ASP A 166 21.38 2.21 7.80
N ALA A 167 20.76 1.97 6.65
CA ALA A 167 19.91 2.95 5.96
C ALA A 167 18.77 3.43 6.87
N PHE A 168 18.09 2.51 7.53
CA PHE A 168 17.04 2.83 8.49
C PHE A 168 17.59 3.65 9.67
N GLN A 169 18.76 3.31 10.22
CA GLN A 169 19.40 4.08 11.29
C GLN A 169 19.83 5.47 10.84
N ARG A 170 20.26 5.66 9.58
CA ARG A 170 20.58 6.99 9.02
C ARG A 170 19.33 7.87 8.99
N VAL A 171 18.21 7.35 8.46
CA VAL A 171 16.91 8.05 8.46
C VAL A 171 16.48 8.38 9.88
N LYS A 172 16.55 7.40 10.78
CA LYS A 172 16.17 7.61 12.18
C LYS A 172 17.02 8.68 12.85
N ARG A 173 18.33 8.65 12.65
CA ARG A 173 19.27 9.64 13.21
C ARG A 173 18.94 11.05 12.74
N GLU A 174 18.56 11.23 11.48
CA GLU A 174 18.14 12.54 10.94
C GLU A 174 16.79 12.98 11.53
N LEU A 175 15.82 12.06 11.57
CA LEU A 175 14.48 12.32 12.10
C LEU A 175 14.49 12.67 13.59
N PHE A 176 15.46 12.13 14.35
CA PHE A 176 15.63 12.35 15.79
C PHE A 176 16.52 13.56 16.12
N ARG A 177 16.96 14.32 15.11
CA ARG A 177 17.62 15.60 15.35
C ARG A 177 16.64 16.58 15.96
N ASP A 178 17.17 17.57 16.68
CA ASP A 178 16.39 18.68 17.21
C ASP A 178 16.11 19.72 16.11
N VAL A 179 15.33 19.29 15.12
CA VAL A 179 14.88 20.08 13.97
C VAL A 179 13.36 20.08 14.00
N PRO A 180 12.67 21.22 13.76
CA PRO A 180 11.22 21.27 13.90
C PRO A 180 10.53 20.55 12.73
N TYR A 181 10.40 19.23 12.82
CA TYR A 181 9.62 18.43 11.88
C TYR A 181 8.19 18.20 12.41
N LEU A 182 7.23 18.04 11.51
CA LEU A 182 5.93 17.46 11.83
C LEU A 182 5.86 16.07 11.20
N LEU A 183 5.88 15.03 12.02
CA LEU A 183 5.71 13.64 11.58
C LEU A 183 4.25 13.22 11.78
N VAL A 184 3.53 12.94 10.70
CA VAL A 184 2.19 12.38 10.75
C VAL A 184 2.25 10.90 10.40
N ILE A 185 1.79 10.05 11.32
CA ILE A 185 1.60 8.62 11.12
C ILE A 185 0.10 8.38 10.99
N ASP A 186 -0.39 8.22 9.77
CA ASP A 186 -1.81 8.07 9.48
C ASP A 186 -2.22 6.61 9.46
N ASN A 187 -3.37 6.28 10.06
CA ASN A 187 -3.94 4.94 10.13
C ASN A 187 -2.99 3.89 10.75
N LEU A 188 -2.44 4.20 11.93
CA LEU A 188 -1.65 3.24 12.70
C LEU A 188 -2.53 2.05 13.13
N GLU A 189 -2.24 0.86 12.61
CA GLU A 189 -3.00 -0.37 12.88
C GLU A 189 -2.52 -1.12 14.13
N THR A 190 -1.21 -1.15 14.37
CA THR A 190 -0.57 -1.91 15.45
C THR A 190 0.54 -1.10 16.13
N GLU A 191 0.75 -1.30 17.43
CA GLU A 191 1.84 -0.65 18.18
C GLU A 191 3.22 -1.23 17.87
N LYS A 192 3.23 -2.46 17.33
CA LYS A 192 4.44 -3.20 16.96
C LYS A 192 4.58 -3.22 15.45
N GLU A 193 5.81 -3.02 15.01
CA GLU A 193 6.23 -3.12 13.62
C GLU A 193 6.18 -4.58 13.16
N TRP A 194 5.70 -4.79 11.93
CA TRP A 194 5.33 -6.11 11.44
C TRP A 194 6.52 -7.04 11.21
N TRP A 195 7.69 -6.53 10.81
CA TRP A 195 8.84 -7.34 10.40
C TRP A 195 9.71 -7.78 11.58
N GLU A 196 10.12 -6.86 12.44
CA GLU A 196 11.04 -7.09 13.57
C GLU A 196 10.33 -7.08 14.93
N GLY A 197 9.05 -6.68 15.01
CA GLY A 197 8.30 -6.64 16.26
C GLY A 197 8.68 -5.48 17.19
N LYS A 198 9.48 -4.52 16.69
CA LYS A 198 9.86 -3.30 17.43
C LYS A 198 8.65 -2.44 17.73
N ASP A 199 8.66 -1.77 18.88
CA ASP A 199 7.61 -0.85 19.26
C ASP A 199 7.80 0.54 18.61
N LEU A 200 6.82 1.43 18.77
CA LEU A 200 6.94 2.80 18.25
C LEU A 200 8.04 3.59 18.94
N HIS A 201 8.37 3.26 20.19
CA HIS A 201 9.42 3.95 20.95
C HIS A 201 10.79 3.91 20.26
N ASP A 202 11.05 2.85 19.49
CA ASP A 202 12.25 2.68 18.68
C ASP A 202 12.18 3.38 17.32
N LEU A 203 11.00 3.78 16.85
CA LEU A 203 10.73 4.20 15.47
C LEU A 203 10.45 5.71 15.34
N ILE A 204 9.93 6.36 16.40
CA ILE A 204 9.52 7.77 16.35
C ILE A 204 10.32 8.66 17.33
N PRO A 205 10.58 9.92 16.97
CA PRO A 205 11.22 10.87 17.88
C PRO A 205 10.28 11.21 19.04
N ARG A 206 10.81 11.17 20.26
CA ARG A 206 10.05 11.44 21.49
C ARG A 206 10.65 12.52 22.38
N ASN A 207 11.98 12.63 22.36
CA ASN A 207 12.74 13.46 23.28
C ASN A 207 13.29 14.73 22.62
N THR A 208 12.87 14.99 21.38
CA THR A 208 13.18 16.22 20.66
C THR A 208 12.22 17.30 21.13
N GLY A 209 12.73 18.45 21.57
CA GLY A 209 11.87 19.58 21.92
C GLY A 209 11.24 20.25 20.70
N ALA A 210 11.80 20.02 19.51
CA ALA A 210 11.38 20.66 18.27
C ALA A 210 10.44 19.82 17.36
N THR A 211 10.63 18.49 17.27
CA THR A 211 9.80 17.63 16.40
C THR A 211 8.50 17.27 17.10
N HIS A 212 7.39 17.41 16.38
CA HIS A 212 6.08 16.94 16.82
C HIS A 212 5.62 15.74 15.99
N VAL A 213 4.94 14.80 16.66
CA VAL A 213 4.41 13.57 16.06
C VAL A 213 2.89 13.52 16.29
N VAL A 214 2.14 13.37 15.21
CA VAL A 214 0.69 13.15 15.24
C VAL A 214 0.40 11.75 14.71
N ILE A 215 -0.28 10.94 15.50
CA ILE A 215 -0.65 9.57 15.12
C ILE A 215 -2.17 9.52 14.97
N THR A 216 -2.70 9.09 13.82
CA THR A 216 -4.12 8.76 13.70
C THR A 216 -4.29 7.25 13.82
N THR A 217 -5.26 6.79 14.61
CA THR A 217 -5.44 5.35 14.86
C THR A 217 -6.88 4.96 15.20
N ARG A 218 -7.18 3.67 15.08
CA ARG A 218 -8.41 3.05 15.60
C ARG A 218 -8.20 2.43 16.98
N LEU A 219 -6.96 2.32 17.45
CA LEU A 219 -6.63 1.80 18.77
C LEU A 219 -7.16 2.75 19.84
N SER A 220 -7.79 2.20 20.88
CA SER A 220 -8.30 2.99 22.02
C SER A 220 -7.17 3.65 22.81
N LYS A 221 -5.98 3.05 22.79
CA LYS A 221 -4.76 3.54 23.42
C LYS A 221 -3.57 3.13 22.57
N VAL A 222 -2.53 3.96 22.57
CA VAL A 222 -1.25 3.67 21.91
C VAL A 222 -0.14 3.85 22.94
N MET A 223 0.42 2.74 23.42
CA MET A 223 1.49 2.72 24.41
C MET A 223 1.17 3.62 25.62
N SER A 224 2.07 4.54 25.98
CA SER A 224 1.91 5.55 27.03
C SER A 224 1.65 6.96 26.48
N PHE A 225 1.36 7.11 25.18
CA PHE A 225 1.17 8.42 24.56
C PHE A 225 -0.16 9.05 24.93
N GLU A 226 -0.19 10.38 24.94
CA GLU A 226 -1.41 11.15 25.12
C GLU A 226 -2.37 10.89 23.96
N SER A 227 -3.60 10.50 24.29
CA SER A 227 -4.64 10.24 23.31
C SER A 227 -5.76 11.26 23.41
N MET A 228 -6.16 11.78 22.25
CA MET A 228 -7.34 12.59 22.06
C MET A 228 -8.36 11.77 21.28
N GLN A 229 -9.52 11.54 21.91
CA GLN A 229 -10.65 10.97 21.20
C GLN A 229 -11.32 12.03 20.35
N LEU A 230 -11.38 11.78 19.04
CA LEU A 230 -12.02 12.71 18.12
C LEU A 230 -13.54 12.69 18.37
N PRO A 231 -14.14 13.82 18.78
CA PRO A 231 -15.59 13.90 18.95
C PRO A 231 -16.29 13.83 17.60
N THR A 232 -17.58 13.50 17.63
CA THR A 232 -18.47 13.66 16.47
C THR A 232 -18.69 15.14 16.17
N LEU A 233 -19.06 15.43 14.92
CA LEU A 233 -19.44 16.78 14.52
C LEU A 233 -20.66 17.25 15.31
N SER A 234 -20.71 18.54 15.60
CA SER A 234 -21.93 19.18 16.08
C SER A 234 -22.99 19.16 14.97
N SER A 235 -24.27 19.25 15.36
CA SER A 235 -25.37 19.30 14.39
C SER A 235 -25.18 20.36 13.28
N PRO A 236 -24.81 21.63 13.56
CA PRO A 236 -24.58 22.61 12.49
C PRO A 236 -23.43 22.23 11.55
N GLU A 237 -22.35 21.63 12.06
CA GLU A 237 -21.22 21.16 11.25
C GLU A 237 -21.61 19.96 10.37
N SER A 238 -22.39 19.01 10.91
CA SER A 238 -22.97 17.90 10.12
C SER A 238 -23.81 18.41 8.96
N MET A 239 -24.65 19.41 9.22
CA MET A 239 -25.52 20.03 8.21
C MET A 239 -24.70 20.76 7.15
N ALA A 240 -23.67 21.49 7.55
CA ALA A 240 -22.76 22.15 6.62
C ALA A 240 -22.05 21.14 5.71
N LEU A 241 -21.60 20.00 6.27
CA LEU A 241 -20.97 18.93 5.50
C LEU A 241 -21.91 18.34 4.45
N MET A 242 -23.18 18.08 4.79
CA MET A 242 -24.17 17.54 3.84
C MET A 242 -24.64 18.56 2.79
N ARG A 243 -24.72 19.85 3.13
CA ARG A 243 -25.05 20.92 2.17
C ARG A 243 -23.92 21.21 1.19
N GLY A 244 -22.70 20.76 1.52
CA GLY A 244 -21.50 20.90 0.73
C GLY A 244 -21.01 22.35 0.64
N TRP A 245 -19.93 22.56 -0.11
CA TRP A 245 -19.24 23.85 -0.20
C TRP A 245 -20.12 25.01 -0.69
N ARG A 246 -21.11 24.73 -1.54
CA ARG A 246 -22.04 25.76 -2.05
C ARG A 246 -23.09 26.17 -1.02
N MET A 247 -23.09 25.55 0.17
CA MET A 247 -24.05 25.79 1.25
C MET A 247 -25.48 25.85 0.72
N LYS A 248 -25.88 24.81 -0.02
CA LYS A 248 -27.19 24.80 -0.69
C LYS A 248 -28.29 25.00 0.36
N ASP A 249 -29.05 26.06 0.18
CA ASP A 249 -30.18 26.36 1.04
C ASP A 249 -31.34 25.44 0.71
N TYR A 250 -31.78 24.70 1.71
CA TYR A 250 -32.92 23.79 1.62
C TYR A 250 -34.13 24.40 2.33
N PRO A 251 -35.34 24.26 1.75
CA PRO A 251 -36.57 24.59 2.47
C PRO A 251 -36.63 23.86 3.82
N PRO A 252 -37.31 24.41 4.84
CA PRO A 252 -37.35 23.82 6.19
C PRO A 252 -37.69 22.33 6.21
N LYS A 253 -38.68 21.91 5.41
CA LYS A 253 -39.08 20.50 5.29
C LYS A 253 -37.97 19.57 4.79
N GLU A 254 -37.12 20.04 3.88
CA GLU A 254 -35.97 19.27 3.37
C GLU A 254 -34.79 19.32 4.34
N ALA A 255 -34.63 20.41 5.08
CA ALA A 255 -33.66 20.50 6.16
C ALA A 255 -33.96 19.50 7.29
N ASP A 256 -35.24 19.29 7.63
CA ASP A 256 -35.65 18.26 8.60
C ASP A 256 -35.25 16.84 8.15
N VAL A 257 -35.28 16.57 6.84
CA VAL A 257 -34.81 15.28 6.31
C VAL A 257 -33.29 15.13 6.45
N LEU A 258 -32.52 16.21 6.26
CA LEU A 258 -31.09 16.20 6.53
C LEU A 258 -30.80 15.90 8.02
N CYS A 259 -31.60 16.40 8.96
CA CYS A 259 -31.50 16.01 10.36
C CYS A 259 -31.72 14.49 10.57
N LYS A 260 -32.67 13.89 9.84
CA LYS A 260 -32.86 12.42 9.86
C LYS A 260 -31.63 11.67 9.34
N PHE A 261 -30.97 12.18 8.29
CA PHE A 261 -29.70 11.61 7.83
C PHE A 261 -28.62 11.68 8.93
N ASP A 262 -28.48 12.83 9.60
CA ASP A 262 -27.53 13.03 10.69
C ASP A 262 -27.73 12.01 11.83
N GLU A 263 -28.97 11.84 12.27
CA GLU A 263 -29.36 10.87 13.30
C GLU A 263 -29.09 9.42 12.88
N ARG A 264 -29.54 9.02 11.67
CA ARG A 264 -29.40 7.64 11.17
C ARG A 264 -27.96 7.23 10.91
N LEU A 265 -27.10 8.19 10.56
CA LEU A 265 -25.68 7.99 10.32
C LEU A 265 -24.83 8.15 11.59
N GLY A 266 -25.45 8.47 12.74
CA GLY A 266 -24.74 8.68 13.99
C GLY A 266 -23.68 9.78 13.90
N ARG A 267 -23.93 10.80 13.07
CA ARG A 267 -23.00 11.91 12.75
C ARG A 267 -21.64 11.47 12.21
N LEU A 268 -21.56 10.31 11.56
CA LEU A 268 -20.31 9.84 10.98
C LEU A 268 -19.95 10.66 9.74
N SER A 269 -18.84 11.40 9.80
CA SER A 269 -18.41 12.33 8.75
C SER A 269 -18.34 11.69 7.36
N PHE A 270 -17.84 10.45 7.24
CA PHE A 270 -17.83 9.72 5.97
C PHE A 270 -19.24 9.50 5.40
N GLY A 271 -20.21 9.10 6.23
CA GLY A 271 -21.58 8.90 5.76
C GLY A 271 -22.23 10.20 5.33
N LEU A 272 -22.05 11.26 6.11
CA LEU A 272 -22.56 12.60 5.81
C LEU A 272 -21.95 13.15 4.51
N TRP A 273 -20.65 12.93 4.30
CA TRP A 273 -19.95 13.28 3.07
C TRP A 273 -20.53 12.55 1.84
N VAL A 274 -20.82 11.25 1.96
CA VAL A 274 -21.46 10.48 0.89
C VAL A 274 -22.86 11.03 0.59
N VAL A 275 -23.65 11.39 1.61
CA VAL A 275 -24.97 12.06 1.39
C VAL A 275 -24.80 13.36 0.60
N GLY A 276 -23.91 14.25 1.04
CA GLY A 276 -23.65 15.51 0.34
C GLY A 276 -23.17 15.31 -1.10
N SER A 277 -22.32 14.31 -1.32
CA SER A 277 -21.83 13.92 -2.65
C SER A 277 -22.97 13.47 -3.57
N LEU A 278 -23.87 12.61 -3.08
CA LEU A 278 -25.03 12.14 -3.85
C LEU A 278 -26.03 13.26 -4.16
N LEU A 279 -26.31 14.14 -3.19
CA LEU A 279 -27.18 15.30 -3.39
C LEU A 279 -26.61 16.26 -4.44
N SER A 280 -25.28 16.45 -4.45
CA SER A 280 -24.59 17.26 -5.46
C SER A 280 -24.61 16.59 -6.84
N GLU A 281 -24.35 15.29 -6.91
CA GLU A 281 -24.26 14.56 -8.19
C GLU A 281 -25.60 14.45 -8.89
N PHE A 282 -26.67 14.11 -8.17
CA PHE A 282 -27.99 13.89 -8.77
C PHE A 282 -28.87 15.14 -8.79
N SER A 283 -28.51 16.18 -8.04
CA SER A 283 -29.35 17.38 -7.89
C SER A 283 -30.79 17.08 -7.41
N ILE A 284 -30.98 16.00 -6.66
CA ILE A 284 -32.28 15.58 -6.08
C ILE A 284 -32.51 16.20 -4.70
N PRO A 285 -33.78 16.32 -4.25
CA PRO A 285 -34.08 16.76 -2.89
C PRO A 285 -33.67 15.69 -1.84
N PRO A 286 -33.28 16.10 -0.62
CA PRO A 286 -32.98 15.19 0.50
C PRO A 286 -34.04 14.13 0.76
N SER A 287 -35.33 14.50 0.71
CA SER A 287 -36.48 13.60 0.85
C SER A 287 -36.43 12.42 -0.12
N ALA A 288 -36.23 12.69 -1.41
CA ALA A 288 -36.18 11.66 -2.45
C ALA A 288 -34.97 10.72 -2.26
N LEU A 289 -33.81 11.25 -1.89
CA LEU A 289 -32.63 10.42 -1.60
C LEU A 289 -32.86 9.54 -0.38
N PHE A 290 -33.42 10.10 0.70
CA PHE A 290 -33.67 9.37 1.94
C PHE A 290 -34.62 8.19 1.70
N GLU A 291 -35.73 8.43 1.01
CA GLU A 291 -36.67 7.36 0.64
C GLU A 291 -36.02 6.29 -0.25
N ALA A 292 -35.21 6.69 -1.24
CA ALA A 292 -34.55 5.75 -2.13
C ALA A 292 -33.57 4.84 -1.37
N VAL A 293 -32.83 5.39 -0.39
CA VAL A 293 -31.92 4.63 0.47
C VAL A 293 -32.69 3.73 1.44
N GLU A 294 -33.80 4.20 2.03
CA GLU A 294 -34.60 3.39 2.96
C GLU A 294 -35.21 2.16 2.29
N LYS A 295 -35.67 2.30 1.03
CA LYS A 295 -36.25 1.22 0.21
C LYS A 295 -35.24 0.12 -0.15
N ILE A 296 -33.93 0.34 0.04
CA ILE A 296 -32.92 -0.70 -0.19
C ILE A 296 -33.02 -1.79 0.88
N SER A 297 -33.23 -3.02 0.43
CA SER A 297 -33.17 -4.20 1.29
C SER A 297 -31.72 -4.60 1.59
N THR A 298 -31.42 -4.80 2.86
CA THR A 298 -30.13 -5.35 3.33
C THR A 298 -30.09 -6.87 3.26
N ALA A 299 -31.21 -7.56 2.98
CA ALA A 299 -31.26 -9.03 2.93
C ALA A 299 -30.36 -9.62 1.82
N ALA A 300 -30.10 -8.86 0.74
CA ALA A 300 -29.10 -9.23 -0.27
C ALA A 300 -27.65 -9.21 0.26
N SER A 301 -27.43 -8.86 1.54
CA SER A 301 -26.13 -8.74 2.21
C SER A 301 -25.71 -9.99 2.99
N GLU A 302 -26.55 -11.01 3.10
CA GLU A 302 -26.28 -12.21 3.92
C GLU A 302 -25.32 -13.22 3.27
N ASN A 303 -25.03 -13.07 1.96
CA ASN A 303 -23.97 -13.82 1.29
C ASN A 303 -22.58 -13.23 1.58
N SER A 304 -22.29 -12.94 2.85
CA SER A 304 -20.96 -12.49 3.28
C SER A 304 -19.99 -13.68 3.25
N ASN A 305 -19.01 -13.62 2.35
CA ASN A 305 -17.87 -14.53 2.41
C ASN A 305 -17.16 -14.37 3.76
N LEU A 306 -17.11 -15.45 4.56
CA LEU A 306 -16.53 -15.51 5.91
C LEU A 306 -15.05 -15.07 5.99
N ALA A 307 -14.36 -14.92 4.86
CA ALA A 307 -12.95 -14.54 4.79
C ALA A 307 -12.63 -13.10 5.27
N PHE A 308 -13.64 -12.23 5.49
CA PHE A 308 -13.43 -10.80 5.80
C PHE A 308 -14.10 -10.35 7.11
N ALA A 309 -14.11 -11.23 8.11
CA ALA A 309 -14.87 -11.08 9.37
C ALA A 309 -14.48 -9.89 10.26
N ALA A 310 -13.26 -9.35 10.16
CA ALA A 310 -12.77 -8.30 11.07
C ALA A 310 -13.59 -6.98 11.01
N ASP A 311 -14.13 -6.63 9.83
CA ASP A 311 -14.95 -5.43 9.64
C ASP A 311 -16.47 -5.71 9.78
N ASP A 312 -16.86 -6.93 10.19
CA ASP A 312 -18.27 -7.34 10.20
C ASP A 312 -19.12 -6.63 11.26
N GLY A 313 -18.53 -6.35 12.42
CA GLY A 313 -19.21 -5.54 13.44
C GLY A 313 -19.51 -4.11 12.96
N PHE A 314 -18.62 -3.50 12.18
CA PHE A 314 -18.77 -2.08 11.79
C PHE A 314 -20.02 -1.85 10.93
N PHE A 315 -20.20 -2.63 9.85
CA PHE A 315 -21.34 -2.47 8.95
C PHE A 315 -22.66 -2.92 9.58
N ARG A 316 -22.62 -3.97 10.43
CA ARG A 316 -23.79 -4.40 11.22
C ARG A 316 -24.27 -3.31 12.18
N ASN A 317 -23.35 -2.60 12.81
CA ASN A 317 -23.68 -1.49 13.71
C ASN A 317 -24.08 -0.21 12.96
N ASN A 318 -23.75 -0.09 11.68
CA ASN A 318 -24.06 1.08 10.83
C ASN A 318 -24.91 0.66 9.62
N VAL A 319 -26.14 0.18 9.90
CA VAL A 319 -27.06 -0.37 8.88
C VAL A 319 -27.43 0.67 7.82
N PHE A 320 -27.71 1.91 8.23
CA PHE A 320 -28.09 2.97 7.28
C PHE A 320 -26.92 3.35 6.35
N LEU A 321 -25.69 3.45 6.88
CA LEU A 321 -24.49 3.62 6.06
C LEU A 321 -24.33 2.47 5.05
N SER A 322 -24.59 1.24 5.48
CA SER A 322 -24.57 0.08 4.59
C SER A 322 -25.58 0.25 3.44
N LYS A 323 -26.84 0.64 3.74
CA LYS A 323 -27.83 0.95 2.69
C LYS A 323 -27.39 2.09 1.77
N LEU A 324 -26.75 3.12 2.30
CA LEU A 324 -26.24 4.25 1.53
C LEU A 324 -25.13 3.80 0.55
N LEU A 325 -24.18 2.98 1.01
CA LEU A 325 -23.14 2.41 0.15
C LEU A 325 -23.74 1.45 -0.89
N LEU A 326 -24.81 0.72 -0.54
CA LEU A 326 -25.56 -0.06 -1.52
C LEU A 326 -26.16 0.81 -2.59
N PHE A 327 -26.82 1.90 -2.22
CA PHE A 327 -27.35 2.85 -3.19
C PHE A 327 -26.26 3.33 -4.16
N CYS A 328 -25.07 3.67 -3.64
CA CYS A 328 -23.94 4.05 -4.49
C CYS A 328 -23.53 2.93 -5.45
N PHE A 329 -23.48 1.68 -5.00
CA PHE A 329 -23.16 0.53 -5.86
C PHE A 329 -24.28 0.24 -6.90
N ALA A 330 -25.53 0.54 -6.59
CA ALA A 330 -26.65 0.50 -7.53
C ALA A 330 -26.45 1.47 -8.70
N VAL A 331 -26.02 2.69 -8.36
CA VAL A 331 -25.73 3.74 -9.33
C VAL A 331 -24.56 3.32 -10.20
N LEU A 332 -23.49 2.79 -9.58
CA LEU A 332 -22.33 2.31 -10.31
C LEU A 332 -22.68 1.16 -11.26
N ASP A 333 -23.65 0.28 -10.93
CA ASP A 333 -24.06 -0.84 -11.81
C ASP A 333 -24.63 -0.36 -13.16
N GLN A 334 -25.14 0.88 -13.24
CA GLN A 334 -25.56 1.50 -14.51
C GLN A 334 -24.38 1.71 -15.47
N ARG A 335 -23.16 1.82 -14.94
CA ARG A 335 -21.90 1.84 -15.70
C ARG A 335 -21.04 0.66 -15.25
N SER A 336 -21.21 -0.48 -15.91
CA SER A 336 -20.55 -1.75 -15.54
C SER A 336 -19.06 -1.60 -15.22
N LEU A 337 -18.32 -0.78 -15.99
CA LEU A 337 -16.91 -0.50 -15.74
C LEU A 337 -16.66 0.18 -14.39
N ALA A 338 -17.45 1.19 -14.00
CA ALA A 338 -17.30 1.91 -12.74
C ALA A 338 -17.56 0.99 -11.52
N LEU A 339 -18.57 0.13 -11.61
CA LEU A 339 -18.81 -0.89 -10.58
C LEU A 339 -17.65 -1.89 -10.47
N GLN A 340 -17.15 -2.37 -11.62
CA GLN A 340 -15.99 -3.27 -11.64
C GLN A 340 -14.74 -2.59 -11.06
N MET A 341 -14.51 -1.31 -11.39
CA MET A 341 -13.44 -0.50 -10.82
C MET A 341 -13.56 -0.36 -9.31
N ALA A 342 -14.77 -0.16 -8.77
CA ALA A 342 -14.99 -0.13 -7.32
C ALA A 342 -14.60 -1.46 -6.64
N TYR A 343 -14.97 -2.58 -7.25
CA TYR A 343 -14.66 -3.90 -6.72
C TYR A 343 -13.17 -4.24 -6.76
N VAL A 344 -12.48 -3.99 -7.88
CA VAL A 344 -11.04 -4.26 -8.00
C VAL A 344 -10.20 -3.24 -7.22
N GLY A 345 -10.61 -1.96 -7.23
CA GLY A 345 -9.96 -0.86 -6.50
C GLY A 345 -9.83 -1.11 -5.00
N ALA A 346 -10.73 -1.92 -4.45
CA ALA A 346 -10.70 -2.35 -3.06
C ALA A 346 -9.45 -3.16 -2.68
N TRP A 347 -8.80 -3.82 -3.63
CA TRP A 347 -7.68 -4.74 -3.41
C TRP A 347 -6.32 -4.15 -3.73
N PHE A 348 -6.28 -2.91 -4.24
CA PHE A 348 -5.04 -2.17 -4.41
C PHE A 348 -4.45 -1.77 -3.04
N ALA A 349 -3.16 -1.47 -3.02
CA ALA A 349 -2.48 -0.88 -1.88
C ALA A 349 -3.17 0.44 -1.45
N PRO A 350 -2.98 0.92 -0.19
CA PRO A 350 -3.53 2.20 0.30
C PRO A 350 -2.84 3.44 -0.31
N SER A 351 -2.43 3.36 -1.58
CA SER A 351 -1.83 4.42 -2.37
C SER A 351 -2.73 4.82 -3.55
N PRO A 352 -2.58 6.03 -4.11
CA PRO A 352 -3.40 6.47 -5.25
C PRO A 352 -3.24 5.56 -6.47
N VAL A 353 -4.35 5.21 -7.12
CA VAL A 353 -4.42 4.32 -8.28
C VAL A 353 -4.89 5.09 -9.51
N SER A 354 -4.24 4.90 -10.66
CA SER A 354 -4.68 5.53 -11.91
C SER A 354 -5.93 4.86 -12.51
N ALA A 355 -6.71 5.62 -13.29
CA ALA A 355 -7.87 5.08 -14.00
C ALA A 355 -7.50 3.89 -14.91
N ALA A 356 -6.34 3.96 -15.58
CA ALA A 356 -5.84 2.89 -16.45
C ALA A 356 -5.54 1.59 -15.68
N GLN A 357 -4.97 1.69 -14.47
CA GLN A 357 -4.74 0.53 -13.60
C GLN A 357 -6.04 -0.12 -13.14
N LEU A 358 -7.02 0.70 -12.75
CA LEU A 358 -8.36 0.23 -12.38
C LEU A 358 -9.06 -0.45 -13.57
N ALA A 359 -9.00 0.16 -14.76
CA ALA A 359 -9.61 -0.39 -15.98
C ALA A 359 -8.98 -1.73 -16.35
N ALA A 360 -7.64 -1.84 -16.32
CA ALA A 360 -6.95 -3.09 -16.64
C ALA A 360 -7.28 -4.24 -15.68
N ALA A 361 -7.50 -3.94 -14.40
CA ALA A 361 -7.98 -4.91 -13.41
C ALA A 361 -9.47 -5.24 -13.61
N ALA A 362 -10.31 -4.24 -13.85
CA ALA A 362 -11.74 -4.42 -14.10
C ALA A 362 -11.99 -5.32 -15.31
N ASN A 363 -11.22 -5.16 -16.38
CA ASN A 363 -11.25 -5.98 -17.59
C ASN A 363 -10.86 -7.46 -17.38
N LYS A 364 -10.39 -7.84 -16.18
CA LYS A 364 -10.15 -9.25 -15.80
C LYS A 364 -11.34 -9.92 -15.15
N LEU A 365 -12.38 -9.16 -14.79
CA LEU A 365 -13.62 -9.71 -14.30
C LEU A 365 -14.47 -10.24 -15.46
N PRO A 366 -15.21 -11.34 -15.27
CA PRO A 366 -16.20 -11.76 -16.25
C PRO A 366 -17.26 -10.67 -16.42
N ALA A 367 -17.74 -10.49 -17.66
CA ALA A 367 -18.85 -9.59 -17.92
C ALA A 367 -20.09 -10.07 -17.13
N LYS A 368 -20.45 -9.34 -16.07
CA LYS A 368 -21.67 -9.60 -15.33
C LYS A 368 -22.86 -8.95 -16.03
N LYS A 369 -24.01 -9.63 -16.03
CA LYS A 369 -25.30 -8.98 -16.25
C LYS A 369 -25.57 -8.11 -15.03
N SER A 370 -25.98 -6.85 -15.23
CA SER A 370 -26.29 -5.93 -14.13
C SER A 370 -27.31 -6.57 -13.18
N GLU A 371 -26.95 -6.69 -11.92
CA GLU A 371 -27.76 -7.37 -10.90
C GLU A 371 -28.92 -6.45 -10.43
N TRP A 372 -28.87 -5.14 -10.73
CA TRP A 372 -29.71 -4.11 -10.10
C TRP A 372 -30.67 -3.42 -11.10
N LYS A 373 -31.03 -4.09 -12.20
CA LYS A 373 -31.85 -3.53 -13.30
C LYS A 373 -33.19 -2.93 -12.86
N THR A 374 -33.74 -3.35 -11.73
CA THR A 374 -35.05 -2.94 -11.24
C THR A 374 -35.02 -1.72 -10.32
N CYS A 375 -33.86 -1.32 -9.77
CA CYS A 375 -33.83 -0.34 -8.69
C CYS A 375 -33.71 1.12 -9.14
N LEU A 376 -33.18 1.42 -10.34
CA LEU A 376 -32.97 2.80 -10.78
C LEU A 376 -33.22 2.95 -12.29
N LYS A 377 -34.32 3.63 -12.67
CA LYS A 377 -34.57 4.12 -14.04
C LYS A 377 -33.89 5.48 -14.23
N MET A 378 -32.57 5.53 -14.21
CA MET A 378 -31.82 6.76 -14.54
C MET A 378 -30.98 6.49 -15.79
N SER A 379 -31.56 6.81 -16.95
CA SER A 379 -30.91 6.68 -18.25
C SER A 379 -30.05 7.91 -18.52
N CYS A 380 -28.73 7.77 -18.56
CA CYS A 380 -27.88 8.72 -19.28
C CYS A 380 -26.49 8.16 -19.62
N LEU A 381 -26.21 8.23 -20.92
CA LEU A 381 -24.90 8.29 -21.61
C LEU A 381 -24.35 6.97 -22.21
N ALA A 382 -24.11 7.05 -23.53
CA ALA A 382 -23.47 6.04 -24.35
C ALA A 382 -21.94 6.11 -24.25
N PRO A 383 -21.20 5.00 -24.45
CA PRO A 383 -19.77 4.93 -24.14
C PRO A 383 -18.87 5.39 -25.32
N GLN A 384 -17.81 6.15 -25.01
CA GLN A 384 -16.60 6.34 -25.84
C GLN A 384 -15.36 5.85 -25.05
N ALA A 385 -14.77 4.73 -25.47
CA ALA A 385 -13.92 3.84 -24.66
C ALA A 385 -12.83 4.48 -23.76
N ARG A 386 -12.08 5.51 -24.21
CA ARG A 386 -11.05 6.16 -23.37
C ARG A 386 -11.60 7.25 -22.44
N LYS A 387 -12.67 7.93 -22.86
CA LYS A 387 -13.39 8.85 -21.98
C LYS A 387 -14.12 8.05 -20.89
N ASP A 388 -14.53 6.84 -21.20
CA ASP A 388 -15.25 5.97 -20.27
C ASP A 388 -14.42 5.52 -19.07
N GLU A 389 -13.11 5.22 -19.23
CA GLU A 389 -12.25 4.81 -18.12
C GLU A 389 -12.10 5.94 -17.09
N VAL A 390 -11.76 7.14 -17.55
CA VAL A 390 -11.57 8.31 -16.69
C VAL A 390 -12.90 8.74 -16.09
N GLU A 391 -13.99 8.79 -16.86
CA GLU A 391 -15.32 9.11 -16.33
C GLU A 391 -15.84 8.07 -15.33
N SER A 392 -15.57 6.78 -15.55
CA SER A 392 -15.94 5.71 -14.60
C SER A 392 -15.19 5.85 -13.29
N ALA A 393 -13.90 6.16 -13.37
CA ALA A 393 -13.06 6.43 -12.22
C ALA A 393 -13.56 7.69 -11.48
N LEU A 394 -13.80 8.79 -12.21
CA LEU A 394 -14.31 10.05 -11.64
C LEU A 394 -15.68 9.90 -10.98
N LEU A 395 -16.56 9.04 -11.49
CA LEU A 395 -17.85 8.75 -10.86
C LEU A 395 -17.66 8.22 -9.44
N LEU A 396 -16.66 7.40 -9.16
CA LEU A 396 -16.36 6.93 -7.80
C LEU A 396 -16.04 8.09 -6.86
N ALA A 397 -15.31 9.09 -7.35
CA ALA A 397 -15.00 10.29 -6.58
C ALA A 397 -16.22 11.20 -6.40
N ARG A 398 -17.04 11.38 -7.45
CA ARG A 398 -18.28 12.17 -7.40
C ARG A 398 -19.33 11.59 -6.47
N LEU A 399 -19.38 10.26 -6.31
CA LEU A 399 -20.23 9.58 -5.32
C LEU A 399 -19.64 9.59 -3.90
N GLY A 400 -18.49 10.26 -3.67
CA GLY A 400 -17.86 10.36 -2.36
C GLY A 400 -17.18 9.07 -1.86
N LEU A 401 -17.01 8.07 -2.74
CA LEU A 401 -16.44 6.76 -2.38
C LEU A 401 -14.90 6.77 -2.39
N ALA A 402 -14.30 7.74 -3.07
CA ALA A 402 -12.87 7.90 -3.21
C ALA A 402 -12.48 9.38 -3.32
N ARG A 403 -11.23 9.70 -3.01
CA ARG A 403 -10.64 11.03 -3.22
C ARG A 403 -9.94 11.06 -4.57
N ARG A 404 -10.08 12.18 -5.30
CA ARG A 404 -9.28 12.46 -6.49
C ARG A 404 -7.98 13.18 -6.11
N THR A 405 -6.87 12.71 -6.66
CA THR A 405 -5.54 13.32 -6.56
C THR A 405 -4.95 13.38 -7.97
N ASP A 406 -4.98 14.55 -8.61
CA ASP A 406 -4.62 14.73 -10.03
C ASP A 406 -5.35 13.73 -10.96
N ASP A 407 -4.60 12.82 -11.59
CA ASP A 407 -5.09 11.73 -12.46
C ASP A 407 -5.26 10.38 -11.73
N HIS A 408 -5.12 10.38 -10.41
CA HIS A 408 -5.23 9.20 -9.56
C HIS A 408 -6.41 9.28 -8.61
N ILE A 409 -6.83 8.12 -8.12
CA ILE A 409 -7.93 7.94 -7.19
C ILE A 409 -7.44 7.16 -5.98
N GLN A 410 -7.77 7.65 -4.80
CA GLN A 410 -7.52 6.98 -3.54
C GLN A 410 -8.84 6.60 -2.88
N PHE A 411 -9.13 5.31 -2.80
CA PHE A 411 -10.36 4.83 -2.18
C PHE A 411 -10.38 5.11 -0.68
N HIS A 412 -11.55 5.49 -0.16
CA HIS A 412 -11.71 5.57 1.28
C HIS A 412 -11.66 4.16 1.90
N PRO A 413 -11.02 3.94 3.07
CA PRO A 413 -10.92 2.61 3.67
C PRO A 413 -12.26 1.91 3.93
N ILE A 414 -13.32 2.66 4.27
CA ILE A 414 -14.68 2.11 4.43
C ILE A 414 -15.21 1.59 3.08
N THR A 415 -15.00 2.35 2.00
CA THR A 415 -15.36 1.91 0.64
C THR A 415 -14.62 0.62 0.28
N GLN A 416 -13.32 0.54 0.55
CA GLN A 416 -12.54 -0.67 0.28
C GLN A 416 -13.08 -1.86 1.09
N ALA A 417 -13.31 -1.70 2.40
CA ALA A 417 -13.85 -2.76 3.25
C ALA A 417 -15.22 -3.26 2.75
N PHE A 418 -16.11 -2.32 2.39
CA PHE A 418 -17.42 -2.63 1.84
C PHE A 418 -17.34 -3.37 0.50
N ALA A 419 -16.48 -2.88 -0.41
CA ALA A 419 -16.28 -3.47 -1.73
C ALA A 419 -15.63 -4.87 -1.65
N ARG A 420 -14.66 -5.10 -0.75
CA ARG A 420 -14.04 -6.43 -0.53
C ARG A 420 -15.07 -7.47 -0.11
N ARG A 421 -15.95 -7.10 0.84
CA ARG A 421 -17.04 -7.95 1.32
C ARG A 421 -17.97 -8.38 0.19
N ARG A 422 -18.34 -7.45 -0.68
CA ARG A 422 -19.31 -7.65 -1.77
C ARG A 422 -18.70 -8.31 -3.01
N GLY A 423 -17.49 -7.92 -3.38
CA GLY A 423 -16.80 -8.40 -4.57
C GLY A 423 -16.22 -9.81 -4.42
N GLY A 424 -15.89 -10.20 -3.18
CA GLY A 424 -15.31 -11.51 -2.88
C GLY A 424 -13.94 -11.75 -3.52
N VAL A 425 -13.42 -12.97 -3.37
CA VAL A 425 -12.05 -13.32 -3.76
C VAL A 425 -11.79 -13.18 -5.27
N GLN A 426 -12.82 -13.31 -6.12
CA GLN A 426 -12.67 -13.14 -7.57
C GLN A 426 -12.20 -11.74 -7.96
N THR A 427 -12.61 -10.73 -7.20
CA THR A 427 -12.19 -9.33 -7.43
C THR A 427 -10.75 -9.09 -6.99
N ALA A 428 -10.29 -9.77 -5.93
CA ALA A 428 -8.88 -9.81 -5.56
C ALA A 428 -8.03 -10.45 -6.67
N LYS A 429 -8.49 -11.59 -7.20
CA LYS A 429 -7.82 -12.29 -8.32
C LYS A 429 -7.73 -11.43 -9.58
N ALA A 430 -8.81 -10.75 -9.95
CA ALA A 430 -8.82 -9.83 -11.09
C ALA A 430 -7.81 -8.68 -10.90
N THR A 431 -7.72 -8.15 -9.68
CA THR A 431 -6.75 -7.09 -9.32
C THR A 431 -5.32 -7.56 -9.50
N VAL A 432 -4.96 -8.74 -8.96
CA VAL A 432 -3.64 -9.37 -9.12
C VAL A 432 -3.27 -9.52 -10.59
N LEU A 433 -4.21 -10.00 -11.42
CA LEU A 433 -4.00 -10.20 -12.86
C LEU A 433 -3.90 -8.87 -13.64
N GLY A 434 -4.60 -7.83 -13.19
CA GLY A 434 -4.54 -6.48 -13.75
C GLY A 434 -3.21 -5.79 -13.46
N VAL A 435 -2.77 -5.81 -12.19
CA VAL A 435 -1.47 -5.26 -11.76
C VAL A 435 -0.34 -5.93 -12.54
N ARG A 436 -0.36 -7.26 -12.72
CA ARG A 436 0.63 -7.99 -13.54
C ARG A 436 0.78 -7.44 -14.96
N LYS A 437 -0.29 -6.94 -15.60
CA LYS A 437 -0.26 -6.46 -16.99
C LYS A 437 0.37 -5.07 -17.12
N LEU A 438 0.22 -4.22 -16.10
CA LEU A 438 0.64 -2.81 -16.12
C LEU A 438 1.83 -2.52 -15.21
N ALA A 439 2.31 -3.50 -14.45
CA ALA A 439 3.41 -3.33 -13.54
C ALA A 439 4.72 -3.10 -14.32
N SER A 440 5.13 -1.85 -14.42
CA SER A 440 6.57 -1.56 -14.31
C SER A 440 6.93 -1.62 -12.82
N PRO A 441 7.93 -2.43 -12.42
CA PRO A 441 8.35 -2.52 -11.02
C PRO A 441 8.89 -1.20 -10.46
N VAL A 442 9.10 -0.19 -11.31
CA VAL A 442 9.61 1.14 -10.93
C VAL A 442 8.49 2.11 -10.52
N THR A 443 7.31 2.05 -11.14
CA THR A 443 6.24 3.06 -10.96
C THR A 443 5.07 2.57 -10.10
N CYS A 444 4.93 1.26 -9.89
CA CYS A 444 3.75 0.64 -9.27
C CYS A 444 4.09 -0.24 -8.05
N ALA A 445 5.24 -0.01 -7.41
CA ALA A 445 5.81 -0.95 -6.43
C ALA A 445 4.83 -1.32 -5.31
N ASP A 446 4.08 -0.38 -4.75
CA ASP A 446 3.16 -0.67 -3.64
C ASP A 446 2.00 -1.57 -4.06
N HIS A 447 1.40 -1.36 -5.23
CA HIS A 447 0.33 -2.23 -5.72
C HIS A 447 0.85 -3.62 -6.11
N VAL A 448 2.10 -3.69 -6.58
CA VAL A 448 2.78 -4.97 -6.85
C VAL A 448 3.05 -5.74 -5.56
N TRP A 449 3.51 -5.06 -4.51
CA TRP A 449 3.66 -5.64 -3.18
C TRP A 449 2.32 -6.09 -2.58
N ALA A 450 1.27 -5.27 -2.67
CA ALA A 450 -0.08 -5.66 -2.27
C ALA A 450 -0.54 -6.93 -3.00
N SER A 451 -0.30 -7.02 -4.32
CA SER A 451 -0.62 -8.22 -5.10
C SER A 451 0.18 -9.45 -4.64
N ALA A 452 1.46 -9.28 -4.30
CA ALA A 452 2.29 -10.36 -3.77
C ALA A 452 1.77 -10.87 -2.41
N PHE A 453 1.37 -9.97 -1.50
CA PHE A 453 0.73 -10.34 -0.24
C PHE A 453 -0.56 -11.14 -0.47
N LEU A 454 -1.38 -10.75 -1.44
CA LEU A 454 -2.63 -11.47 -1.75
C LEU A 454 -2.38 -12.89 -2.28
N VAL A 455 -1.35 -13.08 -3.12
CA VAL A 455 -1.08 -14.37 -3.78
C VAL A 455 -0.35 -15.35 -2.86
N PHE A 456 0.64 -14.86 -2.12
CA PHE A 456 1.57 -15.73 -1.39
C PHE A 456 1.27 -15.83 0.09
N GLY A 457 0.62 -14.82 0.67
CA GLY A 457 0.62 -14.66 2.12
C GLY A 457 2.03 -14.41 2.65
N PHE A 458 2.14 -13.91 3.88
CA PHE A 458 3.42 -13.65 4.52
C PHE A 458 3.31 -13.93 6.02
N LYS A 459 4.36 -14.53 6.60
CA LYS A 459 4.38 -14.93 8.01
C LYS A 459 3.15 -15.78 8.35
N SER A 460 2.33 -15.33 9.30
CA SER A 460 1.11 -16.01 9.76
C SER A 460 -0.13 -15.70 8.90
N GLU A 461 -0.03 -14.81 7.92
CA GLU A 461 -1.16 -14.48 7.05
C GLU A 461 -1.23 -15.44 5.86
N PRO A 462 -2.33 -16.19 5.70
CA PRO A 462 -2.47 -17.11 4.58
C PRO A 462 -2.68 -16.38 3.25
N PRO A 463 -2.35 -17.02 2.12
CA PRO A 463 -2.66 -16.48 0.80
C PRO A 463 -4.18 -16.37 0.61
N LEU A 464 -4.63 -15.24 0.06
CA LEU A 464 -6.05 -15.00 -0.24
C LEU A 464 -6.41 -15.41 -1.67
N VAL A 465 -5.48 -15.25 -2.61
CA VAL A 465 -5.70 -15.48 -4.04
C VAL A 465 -4.92 -16.71 -4.49
N GLN A 466 -5.66 -17.76 -4.86
CA GLN A 466 -5.09 -18.94 -5.48
C GLN A 466 -5.05 -18.78 -7.01
N LEU A 467 -3.84 -18.81 -7.56
CA LEU A 467 -3.58 -18.77 -9.00
C LEU A 467 -3.48 -20.19 -9.56
N LYS A 468 -3.89 -20.37 -10.82
CA LYS A 468 -3.61 -21.61 -11.55
C LYS A 468 -2.10 -21.72 -11.79
N PRO A 469 -1.52 -22.92 -11.94
CA PRO A 469 -0.08 -23.09 -12.12
C PRO A 469 0.52 -22.20 -13.23
N VAL A 470 -0.13 -22.10 -14.40
CA VAL A 470 0.32 -21.23 -15.50
C VAL A 470 0.36 -19.74 -15.10
N ASP A 471 -0.70 -19.26 -14.44
CA ASP A 471 -0.77 -17.87 -13.99
C ASP A 471 0.23 -17.57 -12.88
N MET A 472 0.46 -18.55 -12.00
CA MET A 472 1.42 -18.50 -10.91
C MET A 472 2.85 -18.41 -11.43
N VAL A 473 3.24 -19.27 -12.38
CA VAL A 473 4.54 -19.19 -13.08
C VAL A 473 4.71 -17.82 -13.72
N GLY A 474 3.69 -17.37 -14.46
CA GLY A 474 3.72 -16.05 -15.10
C GLY A 474 3.82 -14.89 -14.10
N PHE A 475 3.15 -14.98 -12.95
CA PHE A 475 3.21 -13.97 -11.89
C PHE A 475 4.59 -13.94 -11.22
N ILE A 476 5.16 -15.09 -10.89
CA ILE A 476 6.49 -15.14 -10.27
C ILE A 476 7.54 -14.60 -11.23
N LYS A 477 7.55 -15.07 -12.48
CA LYS A 477 8.56 -14.70 -13.48
C LYS A 477 8.50 -13.21 -13.87
N LYS A 478 7.29 -12.67 -14.06
CA LYS A 478 7.11 -11.28 -14.55
C LYS A 478 6.91 -10.24 -13.45
N THR A 479 6.57 -10.67 -12.24
CA THR A 479 6.23 -9.76 -11.14
C THR A 479 7.11 -9.98 -9.92
N ALA A 480 7.08 -11.18 -9.31
CA ALA A 480 7.74 -11.39 -8.00
C ALA A 480 9.28 -11.34 -8.09
N VAL A 481 9.88 -11.98 -9.10
CA VAL A 481 11.33 -11.95 -9.29
C VAL A 481 11.83 -10.54 -9.61
N PRO A 482 11.26 -9.80 -10.58
CA PRO A 482 11.65 -8.41 -10.82
C PRO A 482 11.44 -7.50 -9.61
N LEU A 483 10.34 -7.69 -8.85
CA LEU A 483 10.08 -6.94 -7.63
C LEU A 483 11.19 -7.15 -6.59
N ALA A 484 11.58 -8.40 -6.34
CA ALA A 484 12.64 -8.72 -5.41
C ALA A 484 13.98 -8.15 -5.88
N VAL A 485 14.37 -8.37 -7.12
CA VAL A 485 15.64 -7.85 -7.68
C VAL A 485 15.71 -6.33 -7.60
N ASN A 486 14.61 -5.62 -7.91
CA ASN A 486 14.55 -4.16 -7.80
C ASN A 486 14.61 -3.68 -6.33
N SER A 487 13.98 -4.41 -5.41
CA SER A 487 14.04 -4.13 -3.97
C SER A 487 15.49 -4.17 -3.47
N TYR A 488 16.25 -5.16 -3.92
CA TYR A 488 17.68 -5.27 -3.64
C TYR A 488 18.54 -4.22 -4.33
N ALA A 489 18.24 -3.90 -5.59
CA ALA A 489 18.98 -2.86 -6.30
C ALA A 489 18.83 -1.49 -5.63
N LYS A 490 17.71 -1.26 -4.94
CA LYS A 490 17.41 -0.01 -4.21
C LYS A 490 17.63 -0.10 -2.71
N PHE A 491 18.11 -1.24 -2.18
CA PHE A 491 18.28 -1.47 -0.75
C PHE A 491 17.02 -1.14 0.09
N SER A 492 15.86 -1.53 -0.44
CA SER A 492 14.54 -1.19 0.09
C SER A 492 13.68 -2.44 0.13
N ARG A 493 13.12 -2.81 1.30
CA ARG A 493 12.33 -4.04 1.52
C ARG A 493 13.15 -5.32 1.26
N CYS A 494 14.44 -5.35 1.63
CA CYS A 494 15.32 -6.49 1.32
C CYS A 494 14.85 -7.77 2.03
N ASN A 495 14.50 -7.65 3.31
CA ASN A 495 13.94 -8.77 4.08
C ASN A 495 12.63 -9.30 3.48
N ALA A 496 11.72 -8.40 3.10
CA ALA A 496 10.46 -8.79 2.47
C ALA A 496 10.70 -9.45 1.10
N ALA A 497 11.74 -9.03 0.36
CA ALA A 497 12.12 -9.61 -0.92
C ALA A 497 12.70 -11.03 -0.76
N LEU A 498 13.52 -11.29 0.27
CA LEU A 498 13.95 -12.65 0.60
C LEU A 498 12.78 -13.55 0.91
N GLU A 499 11.89 -13.09 1.79
CA GLU A 499 10.74 -13.89 2.21
C GLU A 499 9.81 -14.13 1.03
N LEU A 500 9.61 -13.14 0.15
CA LEU A 500 8.87 -13.30 -1.10
C LEU A 500 9.45 -14.44 -1.95
N LEU A 501 10.76 -14.41 -2.22
CA LEU A 501 11.40 -15.43 -3.05
C LEU A 501 11.35 -16.81 -2.40
N LYS A 502 11.46 -16.89 -1.07
CA LYS A 502 11.32 -18.13 -0.29
C LYS A 502 9.91 -18.69 -0.40
N VAL A 503 8.88 -17.88 -0.14
CA VAL A 503 7.48 -18.32 -0.24
C VAL A 503 7.13 -18.72 -1.68
N CYS A 504 7.60 -17.98 -2.69
CA CYS A 504 7.48 -18.39 -4.09
C CYS A 504 8.10 -19.78 -4.35
N THR A 505 9.27 -20.07 -3.75
CA THR A 505 9.93 -21.38 -3.88
C THR A 505 9.05 -22.48 -3.28
N ASN A 506 8.56 -22.28 -2.06
CA ASN A 506 7.71 -23.25 -1.35
C ASN A 506 6.42 -23.56 -2.12
N VAL A 507 5.76 -22.53 -2.66
CA VAL A 507 4.53 -22.69 -3.45
C VAL A 507 4.79 -23.48 -4.74
N LEU A 508 5.94 -23.28 -5.40
CA LEU A 508 6.30 -24.10 -6.56
C LEU A 508 6.62 -25.55 -6.17
N GLU A 509 7.24 -25.78 -5.00
CA GLU A 509 7.48 -27.14 -4.49
C GLU A 509 6.17 -27.88 -4.17
N GLU A 510 5.19 -27.19 -3.58
CA GLU A 510 3.86 -27.76 -3.34
C GLU A 510 3.14 -28.10 -4.65
N ALA A 511 3.22 -27.22 -5.65
CA ALA A 511 2.67 -27.48 -6.98
C ALA A 511 3.35 -28.68 -7.65
N GLU A 512 4.67 -28.79 -7.56
CA GLU A 512 5.44 -29.94 -8.09
C GLU A 512 5.06 -31.24 -7.38
N LYS A 513 4.94 -31.24 -6.04
CA LYS A 513 4.46 -32.42 -5.28
C LYS A 513 3.06 -32.85 -5.73
N SER A 514 2.17 -31.88 -5.99
CA SER A 514 0.83 -32.16 -6.52
C SER A 514 0.88 -32.84 -7.89
N PHE A 515 1.73 -32.36 -8.80
CA PHE A 515 1.92 -33.00 -10.11
C PHE A 515 2.51 -34.41 -10.00
N VAL A 516 3.51 -34.62 -9.15
CA VAL A 516 4.11 -35.94 -8.93
C VAL A 516 3.09 -36.93 -8.39
N SER A 517 2.24 -36.52 -7.43
CA SER A 517 1.15 -37.36 -6.92
C SER A 517 0.19 -37.76 -8.03
N GLN A 518 -0.24 -36.82 -8.87
CA GLN A 518 -1.14 -37.10 -10.00
C GLN A 518 -0.54 -38.10 -11.00
N ILE A 519 0.76 -38.00 -11.27
CA ILE A 519 1.49 -38.95 -12.14
C ILE A 519 1.54 -40.34 -11.49
N GLN A 520 1.82 -40.42 -10.19
CA GLN A 520 1.88 -41.69 -9.46
C GLN A 520 0.50 -42.36 -9.37
N ASP A 521 -0.56 -41.61 -9.11
CA ASP A 521 -1.93 -42.10 -9.07
C ASP A 521 -2.39 -42.60 -10.44
N PHE A 522 -2.02 -41.90 -11.51
CA PHE A 522 -2.25 -42.35 -12.89
C PHE A 522 -1.54 -43.68 -13.17
N ARG A 523 -0.29 -43.82 -12.72
CA ARG A 523 0.49 -45.07 -12.87
C ARG A 523 -0.05 -46.22 -12.01
N ARG A 524 -0.59 -45.94 -10.82
CA ARG A 524 -1.20 -46.94 -9.92
C ARG A 524 -2.60 -47.35 -10.35
N GLY A 525 -3.37 -46.45 -10.96
CA GLY A 525 -4.69 -46.73 -11.55
C GLY A 525 -4.64 -47.42 -12.92
N GLY A 526 -3.43 -47.66 -13.46
CA GLY A 526 -3.19 -48.23 -14.78
C GLY A 526 -2.95 -49.75 -14.80
N GLY A 527 -3.51 -50.51 -13.85
CA GLY A 527 -3.32 -51.97 -13.80
C GLY A 527 -4.34 -52.68 -12.90
N GLY A 528 -5.61 -52.76 -13.30
CA GLY A 528 -6.62 -53.57 -12.62
C GLY A 528 -8.03 -53.34 -13.16
N ALA A 529 -8.72 -54.43 -13.52
CA ALA A 529 -9.91 -54.49 -14.38
C ALA A 529 -11.23 -53.90 -13.82
N TRP A 530 -12.06 -53.39 -14.77
CA TRP A 530 -13.55 -53.35 -14.85
C TRP A 530 -14.35 -52.64 -13.73
N CYS A 531 -15.36 -51.78 -13.96
CA CYS A 531 -16.54 -51.92 -14.81
C CYS A 531 -17.28 -50.56 -15.02
N TRP A 532 -18.13 -50.50 -16.04
CA TRP A 532 -18.80 -49.32 -16.60
C TRP A 532 -20.09 -48.88 -15.86
N ARG A 533 -20.32 -47.56 -15.69
CA ARG A 533 -21.51 -46.78 -16.14
C ARG A 533 -21.64 -45.44 -15.42
N GLY A 534 -21.91 -44.38 -16.18
CA GLY A 534 -22.49 -43.12 -15.69
C GLY A 534 -21.73 -41.88 -16.16
N GLY A 535 -22.16 -41.30 -17.27
CA GLY A 535 -21.45 -40.24 -18.00
C GLY A 535 -21.06 -39.01 -17.18
N LEU A 536 -19.79 -38.62 -17.31
CA LEU A 536 -19.40 -37.22 -17.35
C LEU A 536 -18.15 -37.11 -18.23
N ARG A 537 -18.25 -36.36 -19.32
CA ARG A 537 -17.11 -35.94 -20.15
C ARG A 537 -16.09 -35.24 -19.25
N SER A 538 -15.04 -35.95 -18.86
CA SER A 538 -13.88 -35.36 -18.18
C SER A 538 -12.91 -34.84 -19.23
N ASN A 539 -12.99 -33.55 -19.53
CA ASN A 539 -11.95 -32.87 -20.29
C ASN A 539 -10.68 -32.77 -19.42
N GLY A 540 -9.61 -33.48 -19.80
CA GLY A 540 -8.22 -33.22 -19.41
C GLY A 540 -7.78 -33.75 -18.04
N ARG A 541 -7.42 -35.05 -17.95
CA ARG A 541 -6.77 -35.70 -16.78
C ARG A 541 -5.31 -36.10 -17.06
N GLY A 542 -4.56 -35.28 -17.80
CA GLY A 542 -3.10 -35.40 -17.91
C GLY A 542 -2.44 -34.25 -17.17
N VAL A 543 -1.36 -34.50 -16.43
CA VAL A 543 -0.47 -33.42 -15.98
C VAL A 543 0.04 -32.73 -17.24
N ASP A 544 -0.15 -31.42 -17.34
CA ASP A 544 0.43 -30.63 -18.42
C ASP A 544 1.95 -30.61 -18.24
N GLU A 545 2.63 -31.48 -18.98
CA GLU A 545 4.07 -31.71 -18.90
C GLU A 545 4.86 -30.41 -19.11
N TYR A 546 4.35 -29.51 -19.97
CA TYR A 546 4.96 -28.20 -20.20
C TYR A 546 4.88 -27.32 -18.95
N VAL A 547 3.74 -27.33 -18.27
CA VAL A 547 3.53 -26.55 -17.04
C VAL A 547 4.34 -27.11 -15.88
N TRP A 548 4.43 -28.44 -15.76
CA TRP A 548 5.31 -29.07 -14.77
C TRP A 548 6.77 -28.70 -15.02
N ARG A 549 7.24 -28.80 -16.27
CA ARG A 549 8.60 -28.38 -16.65
C ARG A 549 8.86 -26.91 -16.33
N ASP A 550 7.92 -26.02 -16.64
CA ASP A 550 8.02 -24.59 -16.32
C ASP A 550 8.08 -24.33 -14.81
N VAL A 551 7.29 -25.03 -14.00
CA VAL A 551 7.31 -24.94 -12.54
C VAL A 551 8.66 -25.37 -11.98
N THR A 552 9.17 -26.54 -12.39
CA THR A 552 10.45 -27.07 -11.90
C THR A 552 11.63 -26.19 -12.33
N LEU A 553 11.65 -25.70 -13.57
CA LEU A 553 12.70 -24.78 -14.05
C LEU A 553 12.62 -23.41 -13.36
N LEU A 554 11.42 -22.87 -13.14
CA LEU A 554 11.25 -21.61 -12.43
C LEU A 554 11.69 -21.72 -10.96
N LYS A 555 11.46 -22.87 -10.31
CA LYS A 555 12.01 -23.15 -8.98
C LYS A 555 13.54 -23.05 -8.97
N ALA A 556 14.21 -23.62 -9.96
CA ALA A 556 15.67 -23.49 -10.10
C ALA A 556 16.10 -22.03 -10.32
N VAL A 557 15.35 -21.24 -11.10
CA VAL A 557 15.60 -19.79 -11.27
C VAL A 557 15.46 -19.03 -9.94
N LEU A 558 14.46 -19.34 -9.12
CA LEU A 558 14.30 -18.72 -7.79
C LEU A 558 15.45 -19.07 -6.87
N MET A 559 15.87 -20.34 -6.84
CA MET A 559 17.02 -20.79 -6.03
C MET A 559 18.31 -20.09 -6.45
N GLU A 560 18.58 -19.98 -7.76
CA GLU A 560 19.74 -19.25 -8.28
C GLU A 560 19.67 -17.75 -7.93
N THR A 561 18.50 -17.14 -8.08
CA THR A 561 18.30 -15.72 -7.76
C THR A 561 18.56 -15.47 -6.29
N ARG A 562 18.00 -16.29 -5.40
CA ARG A 562 18.25 -16.24 -3.96
C ARG A 562 19.72 -16.47 -3.64
N ALA A 563 20.38 -17.46 -4.26
CA ALA A 563 21.81 -17.71 -4.06
C ALA A 563 22.67 -16.49 -4.46
N LYS A 564 22.39 -15.87 -5.61
CA LYS A 564 23.06 -14.65 -6.07
C LYS A 564 22.87 -13.48 -5.11
N LEU A 565 21.68 -13.36 -4.52
CA LEU A 565 21.38 -12.32 -3.53
C LEU A 565 22.10 -12.61 -2.20
N LEU A 566 21.98 -13.82 -1.66
CA LEU A 566 22.70 -14.22 -0.44
C LEU A 566 24.22 -14.04 -0.59
N LEU A 567 24.78 -14.37 -1.76
CA LEU A 567 26.18 -14.12 -2.09
C LEU A 567 26.56 -12.63 -1.95
N ARG A 568 25.74 -11.73 -2.50
CA ARG A 568 25.96 -10.27 -2.39
C ARG A 568 25.84 -9.77 -0.95
N GLY A 569 25.09 -10.47 -0.11
CA GLY A 569 25.00 -10.22 1.34
C GLY A 569 26.03 -10.97 2.18
N GLY A 570 27.02 -11.66 1.59
CA GLY A 570 28.04 -12.38 2.35
C GLY A 570 27.56 -13.65 3.07
N LEU A 571 26.36 -14.15 2.74
CA LEU A 571 25.78 -15.37 3.30
C LEU A 571 26.11 -16.57 2.40
N PHE A 572 27.32 -17.11 2.55
CA PHE A 572 27.86 -18.12 1.63
C PHE A 572 27.24 -19.51 1.77
N ASP A 573 27.06 -20.01 2.99
CA ASP A 573 26.63 -21.41 3.19
C ASP A 573 25.23 -21.65 2.60
N GLY A 574 24.27 -20.78 2.91
CA GLY A 574 22.91 -20.87 2.34
C GLY A 574 22.88 -20.63 0.83
N ALA A 575 23.76 -19.78 0.29
CA ALA A 575 23.86 -19.55 -1.15
C ALA A 575 24.41 -20.78 -1.89
N GLU A 576 25.40 -21.46 -1.31
CA GLU A 576 26.03 -22.65 -1.85
C GLU A 576 25.04 -23.82 -1.96
N GLU A 577 24.26 -24.08 -0.90
CA GLU A 577 23.23 -25.12 -0.88
C GLU A 577 22.14 -24.90 -1.94
N LEU A 578 21.61 -23.67 -2.03
CA LEU A 578 20.62 -23.30 -3.04
C LEU A 578 21.18 -23.44 -4.46
N CYS A 579 22.43 -23.05 -4.67
CA CYS A 579 23.08 -23.13 -5.98
C CYS A 579 23.32 -24.58 -6.41
N ARG A 580 23.77 -25.46 -5.50
CA ARG A 580 23.91 -26.90 -5.78
C ARG A 580 22.57 -27.53 -6.15
N THR A 581 21.52 -27.22 -5.41
CA THR A 581 20.16 -27.73 -5.68
C THR A 581 19.67 -27.25 -7.04
N CYS A 582 19.88 -25.97 -7.38
CA CYS A 582 19.58 -25.42 -8.70
C CYS A 582 20.30 -26.17 -9.84
N ILE A 583 21.61 -26.43 -9.69
CA ILE A 583 22.41 -27.16 -10.68
C ILE A 583 21.88 -28.58 -10.86
N SER A 584 21.55 -29.27 -9.78
CA SER A 584 20.98 -30.62 -9.83
C SER A 584 19.68 -30.64 -10.63
N ILE A 585 18.74 -29.74 -10.32
CA ILE A 585 17.46 -29.62 -11.04
C ILE A 585 17.70 -29.34 -12.53
N ARG A 586 18.54 -28.35 -12.88
CA ARG A 586 18.79 -28.00 -14.28
C ARG A 586 19.53 -29.09 -15.05
N THR A 587 20.42 -29.82 -14.38
CA THR A 587 21.11 -30.96 -14.98
C THR A 587 20.12 -32.04 -15.40
N VAL A 588 19.18 -32.39 -14.52
CA VAL A 588 18.15 -33.39 -14.82
C VAL A 588 17.20 -32.90 -15.92
N MET A 589 16.80 -31.62 -15.87
CA MET A 589 15.76 -31.09 -16.78
C MET A 589 16.27 -30.62 -18.14
N LEU A 590 17.52 -30.18 -18.23
CA LEU A 590 18.11 -29.52 -19.42
C LEU A 590 19.42 -30.17 -19.89
N GLY A 591 20.06 -30.97 -19.06
CA GLY A 591 21.38 -31.55 -19.32
C GLY A 591 22.55 -30.70 -18.79
N HIS A 592 23.73 -31.32 -18.74
CA HIS A 592 24.96 -30.71 -18.20
C HIS A 592 25.48 -29.54 -19.05
N ALA A 593 25.37 -29.62 -20.37
CA ALA A 593 25.92 -28.64 -21.31
C ALA A 593 24.98 -27.46 -21.60
N HIS A 594 23.78 -27.44 -21.02
CA HIS A 594 22.82 -26.37 -21.28
C HIS A 594 23.28 -25.05 -20.66
N ALA A 595 23.11 -23.94 -21.38
CA ALA A 595 23.59 -22.60 -20.97
C ALA A 595 23.15 -22.20 -19.56
N GLN A 596 21.90 -22.48 -19.19
CA GLN A 596 21.39 -22.20 -17.83
C GLN A 596 22.04 -23.08 -16.74
N THR A 597 22.42 -24.32 -17.05
CA THR A 597 23.14 -25.20 -16.11
C THR A 597 24.56 -24.68 -15.91
N LEU A 598 25.24 -24.32 -17.00
CA LEU A 598 26.57 -23.72 -16.97
C LEU A 598 26.60 -22.39 -16.19
N ALA A 599 25.63 -21.51 -16.41
CA ALA A 599 25.52 -20.25 -15.66
C ALA A 599 25.35 -20.45 -14.13
N ALA A 600 24.63 -21.50 -13.73
CA ALA A 600 24.51 -21.86 -12.32
C ALA A 600 25.84 -22.42 -11.76
N GLN A 601 26.54 -23.27 -12.53
CA GLN A 601 27.87 -23.76 -12.16
C GLN A 601 28.89 -22.64 -12.02
N GLU A 602 28.87 -21.64 -12.90
CA GLU A 602 29.70 -20.43 -12.77
C GLU A 602 29.37 -19.64 -11.51
N THR A 603 28.08 -19.56 -11.15
CA THR A 603 27.63 -18.90 -9.92
C THR A 603 28.19 -19.64 -8.68
N LEU A 604 28.15 -20.97 -8.67
CA LEU A 604 28.76 -21.79 -7.62
C LEU A 604 30.29 -21.62 -7.58
N ALA A 605 30.96 -21.60 -8.72
CA ALA A 605 32.41 -21.37 -8.78
C ALA A 605 32.79 -20.00 -8.22
N LYS A 606 32.00 -18.95 -8.50
CA LYS A 606 32.18 -17.61 -7.91
C LYS A 606 31.97 -17.63 -6.40
N LEU A 607 30.95 -18.34 -5.90
CA LEU A 607 30.69 -18.53 -4.47
C LEU A 607 31.89 -19.13 -3.75
N VAL A 608 32.41 -20.26 -4.24
CA VAL A 608 33.56 -20.96 -3.63
C VAL A 608 34.82 -20.09 -3.65
N ARG A 609 35.08 -19.37 -4.76
CA ARG A 609 36.23 -18.46 -4.88
C ARG A 609 36.17 -17.24 -3.96
N LEU A 610 34.97 -16.76 -3.64
CA LEU A 610 34.80 -15.63 -2.73
C LEU A 610 34.89 -16.10 -1.27
N ARG A 611 34.36 -17.28 -0.96
CA ARG A 611 34.53 -17.92 0.35
C ARG A 611 36.00 -18.14 0.69
N SER A 612 36.82 -18.57 -0.28
CA SER A 612 38.25 -18.81 -0.04
C SER A 612 39.10 -17.55 0.15
N LYS A 613 38.53 -16.35 -0.02
CA LYS A 613 39.20 -15.05 0.14
C LYS A 613 38.85 -14.34 1.45
N ILE A 614 37.92 -14.91 2.23
CA ILE A 614 37.52 -14.47 3.57
C ILE A 614 38.15 -15.44 4.55
#